data_AF-A0A920NH88-F1
#
_entry.id   AF-A0A920NH88-F1
#
_cell.length_a   1.000
_cell.length_b   1.000
_cell.length_c   1.000
_cell.angle_alpha   90.00
_cell.angle_beta   90.00
_cell.angle_gamma   90.00
#
_symmetry.space_group_name_H-M   'P 1'
#
loop_
_entity.id
_entity.type
_entity.pdbx_description
1 polymer ?
#
loop_
_entity_poly.entity_id
_entity_poly.type
_entity_poly.pdbx_seq_one_letter_code
_entity_poly.pdbx_strand_id
1 'polypeptide(L)' 'MWVGSDEVFGRELIEDHLEACIEAGLEISGINAEVMPAQWEFQVGPVGPTAVSDQFWGC' A
#
# COMPACT_ATOMS: atom_id res chain seq x y z
N MET A 1 8.48 20.12 -10.12
CA MET A 1 7.32 19.66 -9.34
C MET A 1 6.61 18.65 -10.22
N TRP A 2 7.11 17.40 -10.26
CA TRP A 2 6.55 16.35 -11.11
C TRP A 2 5.45 15.67 -10.31
N VAL A 3 4.25 16.25 -10.39
CA VAL A 3 3.03 15.59 -9.95
C VAL A 3 2.74 14.53 -11.01
N GLY A 4 3.01 13.27 -10.67
CA GLY A 4 2.73 12.09 -11.48
C GLY A 4 1.23 11.82 -11.58
N SER A 5 0.49 12.76 -12.19
CA SER A 5 -0.94 12.61 -12.43
C SER A 5 -1.26 11.82 -13.70
N ASP A 6 -0.29 11.64 -14.61
CA ASP A 6 -0.52 10.99 -15.92
C ASP A 6 -0.01 9.54 -16.01
N GLU A 7 0.88 9.11 -15.11
CA GLU A 7 1.51 7.76 -15.14
C GLU A 7 0.94 6.80 -14.07
N VAL A 8 0.08 7.30 -13.18
CA VAL A 8 -0.33 6.60 -11.96
C VAL A 8 -1.79 6.19 -12.07
N PHE A 9 -2.05 5.15 -12.88
CA PHE A 9 -3.37 4.52 -12.98
C PHE A 9 -3.68 3.75 -11.68
N GLY A 10 -4.87 3.97 -11.10
CA GLY A 10 -5.34 3.23 -9.92
C GLY A 10 -4.95 3.82 -8.56
N ARG A 11 -4.52 5.09 -8.51
CA ARG A 11 -4.20 5.78 -7.25
C ARG A 11 -5.36 5.77 -6.24
N GLU A 12 -6.58 6.07 -6.68
CA GLU A 12 -7.76 6.07 -5.80
C GLU A 12 -7.97 4.70 -5.15
N LEU A 13 -7.82 3.61 -5.91
CA LEU A 13 -7.95 2.24 -5.39
C LEU A 13 -6.87 1.92 -4.34
N ILE A 14 -5.63 2.36 -4.58
CA ILE A 14 -4.51 2.12 -3.65
C ILE A 14 -4.64 2.99 -2.40
N GLU A 15 -5.11 4.23 -2.54
CA GLU A 15 -5.38 5.13 -1.40
C GLU A 15 -6.53 4.57 -0.54
N ASP A 16 -7.62 4.08 -1.14
CA ASP A 16 -8.72 3.41 -0.43
C ASP A 16 -8.24 2.14 0.29
N HIS A 17 -7.39 1.33 -0.36
CA HIS A 17 -6.80 0.14 0.26
C HIS A 17 -5.88 0.49 1.42
N LEU A 18 -5.05 1.52 1.28
CA LEU A 18 -4.20 2.02 2.36
C LEU A 18 -5.05 2.45 3.56
N GLU A 19 -6.12 3.21 3.33
CA GLU A 19 -7.00 3.70 4.38
C GLU A 19 -7.74 2.55 5.07
N ALA A 20 -8.27 1.59 4.31
CA ALA A 20 -8.90 0.37 4.86
C ALA A 20 -7.93 -0.43 5.73
N CYS A 21 -6.67 -0.57 5.30
CA CYS A 21 -5.66 -1.32 6.04
C CYS A 21 -5.18 -0.54 7.29
N ILE A 22 -5.13 0.79 7.25
CA ILE A 22 -4.89 1.62 8.45
C ILE A 22 -6.05 1.51 9.44
N GLU A 23 -7.30 1.55 8.97
CA GLU A 23 -8.50 1.37 9.81
C GLU A 23 -8.55 -0.02 10.46
N ALA A 24 -8.08 -1.06 9.74
CA ALA A 24 -7.92 -2.41 10.28
C ALA A 24 -6.76 -2.53 11.30
N GLY A 25 -5.98 -1.47 11.52
CA GLY A 25 -4.85 -1.44 12.45
C GLY A 25 -3.60 -2.12 11.89
N LEU A 26 -3.50 -2.22 10.57
CA LEU A 26 -2.32 -2.76 9.88
C LEU A 26 -1.21 -1.69 9.89
N GLU A 27 0.00 -2.09 10.26
CA GLU A 27 1.15 -1.17 10.26
C GLU A 27 1.75 -1.11 8.86
N ILE A 28 1.14 -0.30 7.99
CA ILE A 28 1.69 0.00 6.66
C ILE A 28 2.73 1.12 6.78
N SER A 29 3.94 0.81 6.34
CA SER A 29 5.11 1.71 6.34
C SER A 29 5.14 2.63 5.12
N GLY A 30 4.54 2.21 4.01
CA GLY A 30 4.47 3.03 2.80
C GLY A 30 3.88 2.30 1.59
N ILE A 31 3.54 3.10 0.57
CA ILE A 31 3.14 2.65 -0.76
C ILE A 31 4.03 3.31 -1.81
N ASN A 32 4.33 2.58 -2.88
CA ASN A 32 5.13 3.07 -4.00
C ASN A 32 4.51 2.65 -5.33
N ALA A 33 4.49 3.57 -6.30
CA ALA A 33 4.13 3.27 -7.67
C ALA A 33 5.36 2.72 -8.40
N GLU A 34 5.25 1.49 -8.89
CA GLU A 34 6.36 0.78 -9.53
C GLU A 34 6.57 1.23 -10.99
N VAL A 35 7.67 0.77 -11.59
CA VAL A 35 8.10 1.16 -12.94
C VAL A 35 7.08 0.76 -14.02
N MET A 36 6.25 -0.26 -13.78
CA MET A 36 5.14 -0.58 -14.66
C MET A 36 3.89 0.25 -14.33
N PRO A 37 3.21 0.81 -15.35
CA PRO A 37 1.94 1.50 -15.13
C PRO A 37 0.91 0.51 -14.54
N ALA A 38 0.21 0.95 -13.48
CA ALA A 38 -0.72 0.18 -12.66
C ALA A 38 -0.11 -0.90 -11.75
N GLN A 39 1.22 -0.96 -11.61
CA GLN A 39 1.88 -1.77 -10.58
C GLN A 39 2.12 -0.93 -9.32
N TRP A 40 1.80 -1.51 -8.17
CA TRP A 40 1.97 -0.85 -6.88
C TRP A 40 2.60 -1.81 -5.88
N GLU A 41 3.49 -1.28 -5.04
CA GLU A 41 4.08 -1.98 -3.92
C GLU A 41 3.63 -1.33 -2.62
N PHE A 42 3.33 -2.14 -1.61
CA PHE A 42 3.07 -1.68 -0.24
C PHE A 42 3.97 -2.44 0.72
N GLN A 43 4.46 -1.75 1.75
CA GLN A 43 5.36 -2.32 2.73
C GLN A 43 4.66 -2.37 4.09
N VAL A 44 4.58 -3.57 4.69
CA VAL A 44 4.01 -3.79 6.03
C VAL A 44 5.15 -3.99 7.04
N GLY A 45 5.17 -3.20 8.11
CA GLY A 45 6.06 -3.39 9.26
C GLY A 45 6.76 -2.13 9.80
N PRO A 46 7.54 -2.26 10.89
CA PRO A 46 8.10 -3.50 11.43
C PRO A 46 7.20 -4.18 12.49
N VAL A 47 6.50 -5.24 12.09
CA VAL A 47 5.69 -6.09 12.97
C VAL A 47 6.30 -7.50 13.11
N GLY A 48 5.95 -8.21 14.18
CA GLY A 48 6.42 -9.58 14.39
C GLY A 48 6.03 -10.51 13.23
N PRO A 49 6.78 -11.60 12.97
CA PRO A 49 6.60 -12.44 11.77
C PRO A 49 5.20 -13.08 11.64
N THR A 50 4.55 -13.39 12.76
CA THR A 50 3.16 -13.87 12.75
C THR A 50 2.19 -12.74 12.41
N ALA A 51 2.38 -11.58 13.03
CA ALA A 51 1.57 -10.40 12.77
C ALA A 51 1.72 -9.91 11.33
N VAL A 52 2.93 -9.91 10.75
CA VAL A 52 3.11 -9.53 9.33
C VAL A 52 2.34 -10.46 8.40
N SER A 53 2.26 -11.75 8.73
CA SER A 53 1.53 -12.73 7.93
C SER A 53 0.03 -12.51 8.04
N ASP A 54 -0.48 -12.29 9.26
CA ASP A 54 -1.90 -11.98 9.49
C ASP A 54 -2.30 -10.64 8.85
N GLN A 55 -1.42 -9.64 8.93
CA GLN A 55 -1.64 -8.32 8.35
C GLN A 55 -1.58 -8.35 6.81
N PHE A 56 -0.67 -9.14 6.24
CA PHE A 56 -0.58 -9.33 4.80
C PHE A 56 -1.80 -10.08 4.24
N TRP A 57 -2.35 -11.04 5.00
CA TRP A 57 -3.53 -11.79 4.58
C TRP A 57 -4.86 -11.06 4.82
N GLY A 58 -4.86 -10.05 5.69
CA GLY A 58 -6.06 -9.32 6.08
C GLY A 58 -6.41 -8.08 5.24
N CYS A 59 -5.55 -7.65 4.31
CA CYS A 59 -5.62 -6.35 3.60
C CYS A 59 -6.45 -6.37 2.29
#